data_AF-A0A4Q9LJD2-F1
#
_entry.id   AF-A0A4Q9LJD2-F1
#
_cell.length_a   1.000
_cell.length_b   1.000
_cell.length_c   1.000
_cell.angle_alpha   90.00
_cell.angle_beta   90.00
_cell.angle_gamma   90.00
#
_symmetry.space_group_name_H-M   'P 1'
#
loop_
_entity.id
_entity.type
_entity.pdbx_description
1 polymer ?
#
loop_
_entity_poly.entity_id
_entity_poly.type
_entity_poly.pdbx_seq_one_letter_code
_entity_poly.pdbx_strand_id
1 'polypeptide(L)'
;MKEENFENLREQIKGNNTLERLSSYGNLLENIVDYIVTSKINNNDINFLLESIKNQKKIYEFAEKLYEEIQSEEINRDKCEDDLNELKVACSEYKDFYEGHHTLTDN
;
A
#
# COMPACT_ATOMS: atom_id res chain seq x y z
N MET A 1 6.10 2.31 6.73
CA MET A 1 6.04 1.10 5.90
C MET A 1 7.43 0.51 5.69
N LYS A 2 7.60 -0.82 5.71
CA LYS A 2 8.88 -1.49 5.43
C LYS A 2 8.95 -1.99 4.00
N GLU A 3 10.09 -1.80 3.35
CA GLU A 3 10.39 -2.28 2.00
C GLU A 3 10.18 -3.80 1.86
N GLU A 4 10.58 -4.55 2.88
CA GLU A 4 10.50 -6.02 2.96
C GLU A 4 9.08 -6.57 2.70
N ASN A 5 8.04 -5.81 3.05
CA ASN A 5 6.66 -6.24 2.82
C ASN A 5 6.31 -6.33 1.33
N PHE A 6 6.88 -5.45 0.50
CA PHE A 6 6.68 -5.45 -0.96
C PHE A 6 7.56 -6.51 -1.64
N GLU A 7 8.80 -6.69 -1.18
CA GLU A 7 9.70 -7.70 -1.72
C GLU A 7 9.16 -9.13 -1.53
N ASN A 8 8.52 -9.41 -0.40
CA ASN A 8 7.89 -10.71 -0.14
C ASN A 8 6.85 -11.06 -1.23
N LEU A 9 5.98 -10.11 -1.58
CA LEU A 9 4.99 -10.31 -2.63
C LEU A 9 5.64 -10.39 -4.02
N ARG A 10 6.64 -9.57 -4.29
CA ARG A 10 7.42 -9.60 -5.53
C ARG A 10 8.02 -10.99 -5.79
N GLU A 11 8.56 -11.64 -4.77
CA GLU A 11 9.08 -13.01 -4.93
C GLU A 11 7.96 -14.02 -5.25
N GLN A 12 6.77 -13.88 -4.66
CA GLN A 12 5.64 -14.78 -4.97
C GLN A 12 5.09 -14.56 -6.39
N ILE A 13 5.12 -13.34 -6.92
CA ILE A 13 4.68 -13.03 -8.30
C ILE A 13 5.50 -13.79 -9.35
N LYS A 14 6.78 -14.07 -9.07
CA LYS A 14 7.63 -14.89 -9.96
C LYS A 14 7.13 -16.34 -10.04
N GLY A 15 6.52 -16.84 -8.97
CA GLY A 15 5.94 -18.18 -8.88
C GLY A 15 4.62 -18.34 -9.64
N ASN A 16 4.19 -19.60 -9.78
CA ASN A 16 2.91 -19.95 -10.42
C ASN A 16 1.81 -20.32 -9.40
N ASN A 17 2.09 -20.28 -8.10
CA ASN A 17 1.15 -20.69 -7.08
C ASN A 17 0.23 -19.52 -6.69
N THR A 18 -1.01 -19.54 -7.20
CA THR A 18 -2.03 -18.52 -6.90
C THR A 18 -2.29 -18.37 -5.40
N LEU A 19 -2.28 -19.47 -4.63
CA LEU A 19 -2.53 -19.41 -3.19
C LEU A 19 -1.42 -18.66 -2.44
N GLU A 20 -0.16 -18.92 -2.80
CA GLU A 20 1.00 -18.23 -2.21
C GLU A 20 0.97 -16.74 -2.54
N ARG A 21 0.64 -16.39 -3.79
CA ARG A 21 0.49 -14.98 -4.22
C ARG A 21 -0.60 -14.27 -3.44
N LEU A 22 -1.81 -14.86 -3.38
CA LEU A 22 -2.94 -14.28 -2.65
C LEU A 22 -2.67 -14.17 -1.14
N SER A 23 -2.03 -15.17 -0.55
CA SER A 23 -1.65 -15.13 0.87
C SER A 23 -0.64 -14.01 1.15
N SER A 24 0.38 -13.86 0.32
CA SER A 24 1.37 -12.78 0.47
C SER A 24 0.75 -11.40 0.22
N TYR A 25 -0.19 -11.31 -0.71
CA TYR A 25 -0.94 -10.08 -0.97
C TYR A 25 -1.82 -9.69 0.22
N GLY A 26 -2.55 -10.64 0.82
CA GLY A 26 -3.32 -10.41 2.04
C GLY A 26 -2.45 -9.89 3.19
N ASN A 27 -1.29 -10.52 3.40
CA ASN A 27 -0.33 -10.06 4.41
C ASN A 27 0.17 -8.63 4.13
N LEU A 28 0.40 -8.26 2.86
CA LEU A 28 0.78 -6.90 2.49
C LEU A 28 -0.33 -5.90 2.84
N LEU A 29 -1.59 -6.22 2.55
CA LEU A 29 -2.73 -5.36 2.88
C LEU A 29 -2.89 -5.17 4.38
N GLU A 30 -2.76 -6.22 5.19
CA GLU A 30 -2.79 -6.11 6.65
C GLU A 30 -1.72 -5.14 7.16
N ASN A 31 -0.49 -5.26 6.66
CA ASN A 31 0.59 -4.34 7.01
C ASN A 31 0.31 -2.89 6.59
N ILE A 32 -0.32 -2.67 5.42
CA ILE A 32 -0.74 -1.35 4.95
C ILE A 32 -1.79 -0.75 5.89
N VAL A 33 -2.81 -1.51 6.25
CA VAL A 33 -3.87 -1.08 7.15
C VAL A 33 -3.31 -0.79 8.54
N ASP A 34 -2.47 -1.67 9.09
CA ASP A 34 -1.84 -1.48 10.39
C ASP A 34 -1.02 -0.18 10.42
N TYR A 35 -0.28 0.11 9.36
CA TYR A 35 0.45 1.37 9.24
C TYR A 35 -0.50 2.57 9.26
N ILE A 36 -1.54 2.58 8.43
CA ILE A 36 -2.54 3.67 8.38
C ILE A 36 -3.20 3.89 9.74
N VAL A 37 -3.57 2.80 10.43
CA VAL A 37 -4.26 2.87 11.73
C VAL A 37 -3.32 3.33 12.84
N THR A 38 -2.03 2.99 12.79
CA THR A 38 -1.04 3.37 13.80
C THR A 38 -0.45 4.77 13.57
N SER A 39 -0.38 5.24 12.33
CA SER A 39 0.03 6.61 11.96
C SER A 39 -0.97 7.70 12.38
N LYS A 40 -2.03 7.37 13.14
CA LYS A 40 -3.05 8.32 13.61
C LYS A 40 -2.44 9.56 14.26
N ILE A 41 -2.55 10.69 13.56
CA ILE A 41 -2.38 12.02 14.11
C ILE A 41 -3.79 12.52 14.45
N ASN A 42 -4.03 12.87 15.72
CA ASN A 42 -5.24 13.59 16.10
C ASN A 42 -5.14 15.03 15.57
N ASN A 43 -5.68 15.26 14.39
CA ASN A 43 -5.68 16.57 13.73
C ASN A 43 -7.12 16.96 13.36
N ASN A 44 -7.57 18.14 13.82
CA ASN A 44 -8.90 18.69 13.54
C ASN A 44 -8.92 19.61 12.30
N ASP A 45 -7.79 19.75 11.60
CA ASP A 45 -7.72 20.47 10.33
C ASP A 45 -8.43 19.67 9.23
N ILE A 46 -9.51 20.26 8.70
CA ILE A 46 -10.33 19.69 7.63
C ILE A 46 -9.49 19.42 6.37
N ASN A 47 -8.50 20.27 6.05
CA ASN A 47 -7.67 20.07 4.87
C ASN A 47 -6.75 18.86 5.04
N PHE A 48 -6.16 18.69 6.23
CA PHE A 48 -5.37 17.51 6.55
C PHE A 48 -6.22 16.24 6.46
N LEU A 49 -7.41 16.24 7.05
CA LEU A 49 -8.33 15.09 7.00
C LEU A 49 -8.72 14.75 5.56
N LEU A 50 -9.02 15.75 4.73
CA LEU A 50 -9.37 15.58 3.33
C LEU A 50 -8.21 14.95 2.54
N GLU A 51 -6.98 15.47 2.68
CA GLU A 51 -5.80 14.92 2.00
C GLU A 51 -5.46 13.52 2.49
N SER A 52 -5.57 13.24 3.79
CA SER A 52 -5.42 11.89 4.33
C SER A 52 -6.40 10.91 3.68
N ILE A 53 -7.69 11.28 3.56
CA ILE A 53 -8.71 10.44 2.93
C ILE A 53 -8.38 10.21 1.45
N LYS A 54 -7.94 11.24 0.71
CA LYS A 54 -7.53 11.11 -0.69
C LYS A 54 -6.37 10.13 -0.85
N ASN A 55 -5.36 10.21 0.00
CA ASN A 55 -4.22 9.31 -0.05
C ASN A 55 -4.60 7.86 0.30
N GLN A 56 -5.47 7.65 1.29
CA GLN A 56 -6.01 6.32 1.60
C GLN A 56 -6.82 5.75 0.43
N LYS A 57 -7.62 6.58 -0.23
CA LYS A 57 -8.35 6.19 -1.45
C LYS A 57 -7.39 5.80 -2.58
N LYS A 58 -6.31 6.56 -2.81
CA LYS A 58 -5.30 6.24 -3.82
C LYS A 58 -4.64 4.87 -3.55
N ILE A 59 -4.30 4.59 -2.30
CA ILE A 59 -3.76 3.28 -1.89
C ILE A 59 -4.78 2.16 -2.18
N TYR A 60 -6.05 2.38 -1.85
CA TYR A 60 -7.12 1.42 -2.13
C TYR A 60 -7.27 1.13 -3.63
N GLU A 61 -7.29 2.15 -4.48
CA GLU A 61 -7.43 1.99 -5.93
C GLU A 61 -6.28 1.16 -6.54
N PHE A 62 -5.03 1.39 -6.08
CA PHE A 62 -3.89 0.58 -6.54
C PHE A 62 -3.89 -0.83 -5.96
N ALA A 63 -4.39 -1.02 -4.73
CA ALA A 63 -4.58 -2.35 -4.16
C ALA A 63 -5.60 -3.15 -4.99
N GLU A 64 -6.76 -2.57 -5.32
CA GLU A 64 -7.74 -3.23 -6.19
C GLU A 64 -7.15 -3.60 -7.56
N LYS A 65 -6.46 -2.66 -8.21
CA LYS A 65 -5.80 -2.89 -9.51
C LYS A 65 -4.81 -4.07 -9.44
N LEU A 66 -3.96 -4.09 -8.41
CA LEU A 66 -3.02 -5.17 -8.19
C LEU A 66 -3.71 -6.52 -7.93
N TYR A 67 -4.82 -6.52 -7.19
CA TYR A 67 -5.62 -7.72 -6.93
C TYR A 67 -6.15 -8.35 -8.22
N GLU A 68 -6.62 -7.52 -9.17
CA GLU A 68 -7.11 -8.01 -10.47
C GLU A 68 -6.07 -8.85 -11.21
N GLU A 69 -4.80 -8.47 -11.13
CA GLU A 69 -3.68 -9.20 -11.74
C GLU A 69 -3.26 -10.42 -10.91
N ILE A 70 -3.19 -10.28 -9.58
CA ILE A 70 -2.72 -11.34 -8.67
C ILE A 70 -3.64 -12.56 -8.66
N GLN A 71 -4.96 -12.34 -8.73
CA GLN A 71 -5.95 -13.41 -8.66
C GLN A 71 -6.01 -14.26 -9.95
N SER A 72 -5.44 -13.77 -11.05
CA SER A 72 -5.48 -14.46 -12.34
C SER A 72 -4.72 -15.79 -12.30
N GLU A 73 -5.26 -16.82 -12.94
CA GLU A 73 -4.56 -18.08 -13.18
C GLU A 73 -3.38 -17.87 -14.14
N GLU A 74 -3.58 -17.07 -15.18
CA GLU A 74 -2.55 -16.61 -16.11
C GLU A 74 -2.09 -15.21 -15.70
N ILE A 75 -1.07 -15.16 -14.84
CA ILE A 75 -0.54 -13.90 -14.33
C ILE A 75 0.25 -13.13 -15.40
N ASN A 76 -0.10 -11.87 -15.60
CA ASN A 76 0.74 -10.92 -16.32
C ASN A 76 1.77 -10.32 -15.35
N ARG A 77 2.97 -10.90 -15.31
CA ARG A 77 3.99 -10.52 -14.33
C ARG A 77 4.45 -9.07 -14.47
N ASP A 78 4.63 -8.59 -15.70
CA ASP A 78 5.10 -7.22 -15.94
C ASP A 78 4.06 -6.22 -15.43
N LYS A 79 2.78 -6.44 -15.73
CA LYS A 79 1.71 -5.59 -15.23
C LYS A 79 1.56 -5.67 -13.71
N CYS A 80 1.68 -6.87 -13.14
CA CYS A 80 1.62 -7.07 -11.70
C CYS A 80 2.78 -6.35 -10.97
N GLU A 81 3.97 -6.34 -11.56
CA GLU A 81 5.14 -5.62 -11.06
C GLU A 81 4.95 -4.10 -11.11
N ASP A 82 4.40 -3.59 -12.22
CA ASP A 82 4.05 -2.17 -12.36
C ASP A 82 3.00 -1.75 -11.32
N ASP A 83 1.93 -2.52 -11.16
CA ASP A 83 0.85 -2.25 -10.20
C ASP A 83 1.35 -2.35 -8.75
N LEU A 84 2.27 -3.28 -8.45
CA LEU A 84 2.92 -3.38 -7.14
C LEU A 84 3.78 -2.13 -6.84
N ASN A 85 4.50 -1.61 -7.83
CA ASN A 85 5.28 -0.40 -7.70
C ASN A 85 4.40 0.84 -7.50
N GLU A 86 3.27 0.94 -8.20
CA GLU A 86 2.29 2.02 -8.00
C GLU A 86 1.75 2.04 -6.56
N LEU A 87 1.35 0.87 -6.05
CA LEU A 87 0.89 0.72 -4.65
C LEU A 87 1.98 1.14 -3.65
N LYS A 88 3.23 0.73 -3.90
CA LYS A 88 4.39 1.08 -3.07
C LYS A 88 4.64 2.59 -3.04
N VAL A 89 4.57 3.25 -4.20
CA VAL A 89 4.71 4.70 -4.30
C VAL A 89 3.62 5.40 -3.51
N ALA A 90 2.35 4.99 -3.66
CA ALA A 90 1.24 5.57 -2.91
C ALA A 90 1.39 5.40 -1.39
N CYS A 91 1.87 4.25 -0.93
CA CYS A 91 2.16 4.02 0.49
C CYS A 91 3.31 4.92 0.99
N SER A 92 4.30 5.20 0.15
CA SER A 92 5.43 6.07 0.48
C SER A 92 5.01 7.52 0.56
N GLU A 93 4.21 8.01 -0.40
CA GLU A 93 3.62 9.36 -0.36
C GLU A 93 2.74 9.56 0.87
N TYR A 94 1.92 8.56 1.24
CA TYR A 94 1.12 8.62 2.47
C TYR A 94 2.00 8.70 3.72
N LYS A 95 3.08 7.93 3.76
CA LYS A 95 4.08 8.01 4.84
C LYS A 95 4.70 9.41 4.92
N ASP A 96 5.18 9.94 3.80
CA ASP A 96 5.84 11.25 3.75
C ASP A 96 4.89 12.38 4.15
N PHE A 97 3.62 12.30 3.74
CA PHE A 97 2.56 13.21 4.18
C PHE A 97 2.39 13.20 5.70
N TYR A 98 2.34 12.02 6.32
CA TYR A 98 2.18 11.90 7.78
C TYR A 98 3.44 12.32 8.55
N GLU A 99 4.63 11.91 8.11
CA GLU A 99 5.90 12.29 8.77
C GLU A 99 6.19 13.79 8.63
N GLY A 100 5.88 14.38 7.47
CA GLY A 100 5.98 15.83 7.23
C GLY A 100 5.03 16.65 8.10
N HIS A 101 3.87 16.12 8.46
CA HIS A 101 2.93 16.78 9.37
C HIS A 101 3.20 16.50 10.86
N HIS A 102 3.82 15.37 11.21
CA HIS A 102 4.22 15.08 12.59
C HIS A 102 5.27 16.07 13.11
N THR A 103 6.21 16.48 12.26
CA THR A 103 7.26 17.45 12.63
C THR A 103 6.75 18.88 12.86
N LEU A 104 5.54 19.21 12.38
CA LEU A 104 4.93 20.53 12.55
C LEU A 104 4.15 20.68 13.86
N THR A 105 3.76 19.58 14.51
CA THR A 105 3.01 19.60 15.78
C THR A 105 3.88 19.52 17.04
N ASP A 106 5.18 19.24 16.89
CA ASP A 106 6.15 19.12 18.00
C ASP A 106 6.98 20.41 18.25
N ASN A 107 6.66 21.51 17.57
CA ASN A 107 7.24 22.85 17.80
C ASN A 107 6.19 23.82 18.37
#